data_AF-A0A2M7BI77-F1
#
_entry.id   AF-A0A2M7BI77-F1
#
_cell.length_a   1.000
_cell.length_b   1.000
_cell.length_c   1.000
_cell.angle_alpha   90.00
_cell.angle_beta   90.00
_cell.angle_gamma   90.00
#
_symmetry.space_group_name_H-M   'P 1'
#
loop_
_entity.id
_entity.type
_entity.pdbx_description
1 polymer ?
#
loop_
_entity_poly.entity_id
_entity_poly.type
_entity_poly.pdbx_seq_one_letter_code
_entity_poly.pdbx_strand_id
1 'polypeptide(L)'
;MKSSVYLLALILFAVDLPALHAQEYGKLRALNQRAADVVKQRNDFVAQVLTSYAIPHERNEQGAVVRIKTDGRWLDVTTIEIVPVLKEAADKRQQVAAHQLFFYTADGGILDLFSELTIH
;
A
#
# COMPACT_ATOMS: atom_id res chain seq x y z
N MET A 1 14.10 33.62 49.40
CA MET A 1 13.01 32.69 48.99
C MET A 1 12.49 32.94 47.55
N LYS A 2 13.29 33.46 46.62
CA LYS A 2 12.84 33.72 45.22
C LYS A 2 13.53 32.77 44.21
N SER A 3 14.79 32.43 44.45
CA SER A 3 15.59 31.52 43.61
C SER A 3 15.05 30.08 43.55
N SER A 4 14.44 29.58 44.63
CA SER A 4 13.90 28.20 44.67
C SER A 4 12.66 28.01 43.80
N VAL A 5 11.90 29.08 43.53
CA VAL A 5 10.69 29.01 42.68
C VAL A 5 11.07 28.96 41.20
N TYR A 6 12.10 29.72 40.80
CA TYR A 6 12.60 29.68 39.42
C TYR A 6 13.24 28.33 39.07
N LEU A 7 13.93 27.69 40.03
CA LEU A 7 14.51 26.37 39.83
C LEU A 7 13.44 25.29 39.62
N LEU A 8 12.36 25.35 40.41
CA LEU A 8 11.23 24.43 40.30
C LEU A 8 10.49 24.59 38.95
N ALA A 9 10.30 25.84 38.51
CA ALA A 9 9.68 26.14 37.23
C ALA A 9 10.52 25.65 36.04
N LEU A 10 11.85 25.77 36.11
CA LEU A 10 12.77 25.28 35.08
C LEU A 10 12.75 23.74 34.98
N ILE A 11 12.69 23.06 36.13
CA ILE A 11 12.63 21.59 36.19
C ILE A 11 11.30 21.08 35.62
N LEU A 12 10.17 21.72 35.97
CA LEU A 12 8.86 21.36 35.44
C LEU A 12 8.79 21.55 33.91
N PHE A 13 9.36 22.64 33.38
CA PHE A 13 9.37 22.90 31.93
C PHE A 13 10.19 21.85 31.14
N ALA A 14 11.25 21.30 31.74
CA ALA A 14 12.10 20.29 31.09
C ALA A 14 11.44 18.90 31.01
N VAL A 15 10.46 18.61 31.87
CA VAL A 15 9.80 17.29 31.94
C VAL A 15 8.62 17.16 30.95
N ASP A 16 8.05 18.27 30.47
CA ASP A 16 6.90 18.26 29.54
C ASP A 16 7.30 18.19 28.04
N LEU A 17 8.54 18.55 27.68
CA LEU A 17 9.07 18.44 26.31
C LEU A 17 9.13 17.02 25.68
N PRO A 18 9.44 15.93 26.41
CA PRO A 18 9.54 14.60 25.81
C PRO A 18 8.18 14.01 25.37
N ALA A 19 7.07 14.45 25.97
CA ALA A 19 5.73 13.97 25.62
C ALA A 19 5.31 14.39 24.20
N LEU A 20 5.67 15.61 23.77
CA LEU A 20 5.34 16.13 22.44
C LEU A 20 6.09 15.38 21.33
N HIS A 21 7.37 15.09 21.54
CA HIS A 21 8.20 14.37 20.58
C HIS A 21 7.74 12.90 20.45
N ALA A 22 7.40 12.23 21.56
CA ALA A 22 6.92 10.85 21.52
C ALA A 22 5.65 10.68 20.67
N GLN A 23 4.75 11.67 20.68
CA GLN A 23 3.54 11.67 19.87
C GLN A 23 3.83 11.76 18.36
N GLU A 24 4.79 12.59 17.95
CA GLU A 24 5.18 12.72 16.54
C GLU A 24 5.89 11.45 16.03
N TYR A 25 6.80 10.88 16.81
CA TYR A 25 7.45 9.61 16.49
C TYR A 25 6.45 8.45 16.39
N GLY A 26 5.47 8.39 17.29
CA GLY A 26 4.39 7.41 17.23
C GLY A 26 3.55 7.53 15.96
N LYS A 27 3.24 8.76 15.54
CA LYS A 27 2.49 9.04 14.29
C LYS A 27 3.27 8.62 13.05
N LEU A 28 4.56 8.97 12.96
CA LEU A 28 5.43 8.58 11.83
C LEU A 28 5.57 7.06 11.73
N ARG A 29 5.76 6.38 12.87
CA ARG A 29 5.82 4.92 12.91
C ARG A 29 4.51 4.28 12.43
N ALA A 30 3.37 4.79 12.88
CA ALA A 30 2.05 4.30 12.45
C ALA A 30 1.82 4.52 10.93
N LEU A 31 2.26 5.65 10.39
CA LEU A 31 2.20 5.91 8.94
C LEU A 31 3.07 4.94 8.15
N ASN A 32 4.31 4.71 8.59
CA ASN A 32 5.21 3.76 7.94
C ASN A 32 4.66 2.32 7.97
N GLN A 33 4.08 1.91 9.09
CA GLN A 33 3.43 0.61 9.20
C GLN A 33 2.26 0.48 8.21
N ARG A 34 1.38 1.49 8.14
CA ARG A 34 0.27 1.53 7.19
C ARG A 34 0.75 1.49 5.74
N ALA A 35 1.82 2.21 5.42
CA ALA A 35 2.40 2.19 4.08
C ALA A 35 2.90 0.77 3.72
N ALA A 36 3.60 0.10 4.65
CA ALA A 36 4.04 -1.28 4.45
C ALA A 36 2.87 -2.25 4.29
N ASP A 37 1.82 -2.11 5.10
CA ASP A 37 0.62 -2.94 5.02
C ASP A 37 -0.12 -2.74 3.69
N VAL A 38 -0.24 -1.51 3.21
CA VAL A 38 -0.84 -1.19 1.89
C VAL A 38 -0.02 -1.76 0.75
N VAL A 39 1.31 -1.65 0.79
CA VAL A 39 2.19 -2.25 -0.23
C VAL A 39 2.03 -3.76 -0.25
N LYS A 40 2.01 -4.39 0.91
CA LYS A 40 1.78 -5.84 1.03
C LYS A 40 0.41 -6.24 0.46
N GLN A 41 -0.66 -5.55 0.87
CA GLN A 41 -2.02 -5.82 0.39
C GLN A 41 -2.14 -5.67 -1.13
N ARG A 42 -1.53 -4.60 -1.70
CA ARG A 42 -1.47 -4.40 -3.15
C ARG A 42 -0.76 -5.56 -3.84
N ASN A 43 0.42 -5.94 -3.35
CA ASN A 43 1.23 -7.01 -3.93
C ASN A 43 0.53 -8.37 -3.86
N ASP A 44 -0.08 -8.68 -2.72
CA ASP A 44 -0.82 -9.92 -2.50
C ASP A 44 -2.08 -9.98 -3.38
N PHE A 45 -2.80 -8.86 -3.53
CA PHE A 45 -3.95 -8.78 -4.44
C PHE A 45 -3.56 -9.09 -5.88
N VAL A 46 -2.52 -8.45 -6.42
CA VAL A 46 -2.10 -8.71 -7.80
C VAL A 46 -1.70 -10.18 -8.00
N ALA A 47 -0.93 -10.75 -7.08
CA ALA A 47 -0.55 -12.15 -7.14
C ALA A 47 -1.77 -13.08 -7.06
N GLN A 48 -2.75 -12.76 -6.21
CA GLN A 48 -4.00 -13.51 -6.10
C GLN A 48 -4.81 -13.45 -7.39
N VAL A 49 -4.92 -12.27 -8.03
CA VAL A 49 -5.56 -12.12 -9.34
C VAL A 49 -4.85 -13.00 -10.38
N LEU A 50 -3.53 -12.87 -10.53
CA LEU A 50 -2.81 -13.69 -11.52
C LEU A 50 -2.97 -15.20 -11.24
N THR A 51 -2.97 -15.59 -9.97
CA THR A 51 -3.20 -16.99 -9.56
C THR A 51 -4.61 -17.46 -9.91
N SER A 52 -5.65 -16.65 -9.68
CA SER A 52 -7.04 -17.03 -9.95
C SER A 52 -7.30 -17.24 -11.45
N TYR A 53 -6.61 -16.48 -12.30
CA TYR A 53 -6.66 -16.62 -13.75
C TYR A 53 -5.63 -17.61 -14.30
N ALA A 54 -4.93 -18.36 -13.43
CA ALA A 54 -3.89 -19.33 -13.79
C ALA A 54 -2.76 -18.73 -14.66
N ILE A 55 -2.47 -17.44 -14.49
CA ILE A 55 -1.40 -16.73 -15.20
C ILE A 55 -0.07 -16.97 -14.47
N PRO A 56 0.92 -17.62 -15.10
CA PRO A 56 2.21 -17.84 -14.46
C PRO A 56 2.93 -16.51 -14.24
N HIS A 57 3.44 -16.31 -13.03
CA HIS A 57 4.09 -15.08 -12.62
C HIS A 57 5.20 -15.35 -11.61
N GLU A 58 6.15 -14.43 -11.51
CA GLU A 58 7.20 -14.46 -10.50
C GLU A 58 7.11 -13.25 -9.58
N ARG A 59 7.45 -13.47 -8.30
CA ARG A 59 7.45 -12.45 -7.26
C ARG A 59 8.87 -12.23 -6.76
N ASN A 60 9.19 -10.98 -6.40
CA ASN A 60 10.43 -10.68 -5.68
C ASN A 60 10.29 -10.92 -4.16
N GLU A 61 11.34 -10.66 -3.40
CA GLU A 61 11.36 -10.81 -1.93
C GLU A 61 10.33 -9.95 -1.20
N GLN A 62 9.88 -8.85 -1.82
CA GLN A 62 8.85 -7.94 -1.30
C GLN A 62 7.43 -8.38 -1.70
N GLY A 63 7.31 -9.51 -2.39
CA GLY A 63 6.05 -10.05 -2.89
C GLY A 63 5.50 -9.34 -4.12
N ALA A 64 6.21 -8.37 -4.71
CA ALA A 64 5.78 -7.67 -5.91
C ALA A 64 5.97 -8.58 -7.13
N VAL A 65 5.00 -8.56 -8.06
CA VAL A 65 5.09 -9.29 -9.33
C VAL A 65 6.09 -8.59 -10.24
N VAL A 66 7.14 -9.30 -10.63
CA VAL A 66 8.23 -8.76 -11.47
C VAL A 66 8.26 -9.36 -12.86
N ARG A 67 7.66 -10.54 -13.05
CA ARG A 67 7.57 -11.19 -14.37
C ARG A 67 6.22 -11.87 -14.55
N ILE A 68 5.69 -11.81 -15.76
CA ILE A 68 4.45 -12.48 -16.17
C ILE A 68 4.72 -13.28 -17.44
N LYS A 69 4.20 -14.51 -17.50
CA LYS A 69 4.28 -15.34 -18.70
C LYS A 69 3.01 -15.20 -19.52
N THR A 70 3.13 -14.70 -20.75
CA THR A 70 2.06 -14.69 -21.75
C THR A 70 2.61 -15.18 -23.08
N ASP A 71 1.79 -15.91 -23.84
CA ASP A 71 2.13 -16.38 -25.19
C ASP A 71 3.48 -17.13 -25.25
N GLY A 72 3.79 -17.88 -24.20
CA GLY A 72 5.04 -18.64 -24.07
C GLY A 72 6.28 -17.80 -23.72
N ARG A 73 6.16 -16.47 -23.64
CA ARG A 73 7.26 -15.54 -23.33
C ARG A 73 7.12 -14.98 -21.92
N TRP A 74 8.25 -14.84 -21.23
CA TRP A 74 8.32 -14.10 -19.97
C TRP A 74 8.54 -12.61 -20.26
N LEU A 75 7.71 -11.77 -19.65
CA LEU A 75 7.79 -10.31 -19.76
C LEU A 75 8.14 -9.73 -18.40
N ASP A 76 9.16 -8.90 -18.37
CA ASP A 76 9.54 -8.14 -17.18
C ASP A 76 8.55 -7.01 -16.96
N VAL A 77 7.91 -7.00 -15.80
CA VAL A 77 6.93 -5.99 -15.40
C VAL A 77 7.66 -4.86 -14.67
N THR A 78 7.47 -3.64 -15.16
CA THR A 78 8.09 -2.44 -14.59
C THR A 78 7.12 -1.70 -13.68
N THR A 79 5.86 -1.60 -14.10
CA THR A 79 4.81 -0.89 -13.38
C THR A 79 3.51 -1.67 -13.44
N ILE A 80 2.72 -1.61 -12.37
CA ILE A 80 1.40 -2.23 -12.27
C ILE A 80 0.42 -1.16 -11.83
N GLU A 81 -0.58 -0.86 -12.65
CA GLU A 81 -1.68 0.01 -12.26
C GLU A 81 -2.93 -0.82 -11.96
N ILE A 82 -3.65 -0.44 -10.90
CA ILE A 82 -4.87 -1.11 -10.46
C ILE A 82 -5.96 -0.04 -10.42
N VAL A 83 -6.92 -0.15 -11.33
CA VAL A 83 -8.01 0.81 -11.48
C VAL A 83 -9.31 0.17 -10.99
N PRO A 84 -9.92 0.66 -9.89
CA PRO A 84 -11.19 0.13 -9.42
C PRO A 84 -12.30 0.52 -10.39
N VAL A 85 -13.17 -0.44 -10.69
CA VAL A 85 -14.36 -0.25 -11.51
C VAL A 85 -15.56 -0.15 -10.58
N LEU A 86 -16.19 1.02 -10.55
CA LEU A 86 -17.27 1.34 -9.64
C LEU A 86 -18.63 1.00 -10.24
N LYS A 87 -19.52 0.46 -9.42
CA LYS A 87 -20.93 0.26 -9.76
C LYS A 87 -21.81 0.92 -8.70
N GLU A 88 -22.91 1.51 -9.14
CA GLU A 88 -23.92 2.05 -8.24
C GLU A 88 -24.73 0.90 -7.60
N ALA A 89 -24.69 0.82 -6.28
CA ALA A 89 -25.47 -0.13 -5.51
C ALA A 89 -26.92 0.37 -5.36
N ALA A 90 -27.83 -0.52 -4.95
CA ALA A 90 -29.26 -0.22 -4.79
C ALA A 90 -29.54 0.93 -3.79
N ASP A 91 -28.59 1.22 -2.89
CA ASP A 91 -28.63 2.33 -1.93
C ASP A 91 -27.99 3.64 -2.44
N LYS A 92 -27.71 3.73 -3.74
CA LYS A 92 -26.99 4.83 -4.42
C LYS A 92 -25.56 5.05 -3.95
N ARG A 93 -24.96 4.11 -3.22
CA ARG A 93 -23.51 4.17 -2.91
C ARG A 93 -22.71 3.55 -4.04
N GLN A 94 -21.56 4.13 -4.34
CA GLN A 94 -20.59 3.52 -5.25
C GLN A 94 -19.85 2.41 -4.52
N GLN A 95 -19.87 1.21 -5.09
CA GLN A 95 -19.12 0.06 -4.60
C GLN A 95 -18.15 -0.39 -5.69
N VAL A 96 -16.98 -0.88 -5.28
CA VAL A 96 -16.02 -1.48 -6.22
C VAL A 96 -16.59 -2.82 -6.67
N ALA A 97 -16.90 -2.93 -7.96
CA ALA A 97 -17.44 -4.14 -8.56
C ALA A 97 -16.35 -5.02 -9.18
N ALA A 98 -15.25 -4.41 -9.62
CA ALA A 98 -14.13 -5.09 -10.26
C ALA A 98 -12.87 -4.21 -10.18
N HIS A 99 -11.75 -4.75 -10.63
CA HIS A 99 -10.49 -4.04 -10.81
C HIS A 99 -9.95 -4.33 -12.22
N GLN A 100 -9.49 -3.30 -12.90
CA GLN A 100 -8.71 -3.44 -14.12
C GLN A 100 -7.23 -3.27 -13.77
N LEU A 101 -6.41 -4.25 -14.16
CA LEU A 101 -4.99 -4.28 -13.88
C LEU A 101 -4.23 -4.07 -15.19
N PHE A 102 -3.36 -3.06 -15.21
CA PHE A 102 -2.44 -2.81 -16.32
C PHE A 102 -1.02 -3.17 -15.90
N PHE A 103 -0.36 -4.03 -16.68
CA PHE A 103 1.03 -4.43 -16.47
C PHE A 103 1.88 -3.84 -17.58
N TYR A 104 2.70 -2.84 -17.23
CA TYR A 104 3.65 -2.23 -18.14
C TYR A 104 4.91 -3.08 -18.18
N THR A 105 5.36 -3.42 -19.39
CA THR A 105 6.49 -4.31 -19.58
C THR A 105 7.74 -3.57 -20.05
N ALA A 106 8.91 -4.12 -19.78
CA ALA A 106 10.19 -3.51 -20.15
C ALA A 106 10.38 -3.36 -21.68
N ASP A 107 9.68 -4.16 -22.48
CA ASP A 107 9.67 -4.05 -23.95
C ASP A 107 8.69 -2.98 -24.48
N GLY A 108 8.10 -2.17 -23.59
CA GLY A 108 7.16 -1.10 -23.95
C GLY A 108 5.73 -1.57 -24.20
N GLY A 109 5.44 -2.84 -23.93
CA GLY A 109 4.09 -3.41 -23.98
C GLY A 109 3.24 -3.08 -22.76
N ILE A 110 1.93 -3.29 -22.92
CA ILE A 110 0.95 -3.20 -21.83
C ILE A 110 0.07 -4.44 -21.91
N LEU A 111 -0.03 -5.18 -20.81
CA LEU A 111 -1.02 -6.23 -20.64
C LEU A 111 -2.19 -5.68 -19.81
N ASP A 112 -3.40 -6.04 -20.19
CA ASP A 112 -4.64 -5.61 -19.52
C ASP A 112 -5.39 -6.84 -19.00
N LEU A 113 -5.80 -6.79 -17.73
CA LEU A 113 -6.55 -7.85 -17.06
C LEU A 113 -7.71 -7.26 -16.25
N PHE A 114 -8.93 -7.61 -16.64
CA PHE A 114 -10.13 -7.30 -15.89
C PHE A 114 -10.43 -8.39 -14.86
N SER A 115 -10.54 -8.01 -13.59
CA SER A 115 -10.72 -8.91 -12.45
C SER A 115 -11.95 -8.54 -11.64
N GLU A 116 -12.87 -9.50 -11.46
CA GLU A 116 -14.04 -9.34 -10.58
C GLU A 116 -13.70 -9.60 -9.10
N LEU A 117 -12.44 -9.92 -8.79
CA LEU A 117 -12.00 -10.08 -7.41
C LEU A 117 -12.04 -8.74 -6.68
N THR A 118 -12.79 -8.72 -5.58
CA THR A 118 -12.88 -7.58 -4.67
C THR A 118 -11.83 -7.65 -3.57
N ILE A 119 -11.22 -6.52 -3.28
CA ILE A 119 -10.37 -6.33 -2.10
C ILE A 119 -11.30 -6.04 -0.92
N HIS A 120 -11.21 -6.83 0.15
CA HIS A 120 -11.95 -6.63 1.40
C HIS A 120 -11.09 -5.92 2.45
#